data_AF-A0A0Q7NKV5-F1
#
_entry.id   AF-A0A0Q7NKV5-F1
#
_cell.length_a   1.000
_cell.length_b   1.000
_cell.length_c   1.000
_cell.angle_alpha   90.00
_cell.angle_beta   90.00
_cell.angle_gamma   90.00
#
_symmetry.space_group_name_H-M   'P 1'
#
loop_
_entity.id
_entity.type
_entity.pdbx_description
1 polymer ?
#
loop_
_entity_poly.entity_id
_entity_poly.type
_entity_poly.pdbx_seq_one_letter_code
_entity_poly.pdbx_strand_id
1 'polypeptide(L)' 'MTKWRNEPMLPDHVQLCQRVFDRARDARKIAPDSDANDPVAALVLTLYRHGVRDEEELLTRVLLALDEKS' A
#
# COMPACT_ATOMS: atom_id res chain seq x y z
N MET A 1 -1.75 -22.39 1.67
CA MET A 1 -1.79 -21.69 0.36
C MET A 1 -3.17 -21.10 0.17
N THR A 2 -3.38 -19.87 0.66
CA THR A 2 -4.71 -19.24 0.69
C THR A 2 -4.95 -18.51 -0.64
N LYS A 3 -6.00 -18.94 -1.34
CA LYS A 3 -6.24 -18.73 -2.77
C LYS A 3 -6.98 -17.41 -3.02
N TRP A 4 -6.36 -16.27 -2.70
CA TRP A 4 -6.97 -14.92 -2.85
C TRP A 4 -6.90 -14.37 -4.29
N ARG A 5 -7.14 -15.22 -5.30
CA ARG A 5 -7.10 -14.80 -6.72
C ARG A 5 -8.39 -14.12 -7.20
N ASN A 6 -9.47 -14.09 -6.41
CA ASN A 6 -10.77 -13.60 -6.90
C ASN A 6 -11.78 -13.16 -5.83
N GLU A 7 -11.33 -12.75 -4.64
CA GLU A 7 -12.25 -12.15 -3.65
C GLU A 7 -12.31 -10.63 -3.88
N PRO A 8 -13.53 -10.05 -4.01
CA PRO A 8 -13.67 -8.60 -4.15
C PRO A 8 -13.04 -7.92 -2.92
N MET A 9 -12.29 -6.84 -3.14
CA MET A 9 -11.79 -6.05 -2.02
C MET A 9 -12.99 -5.54 -1.22
N LEU A 10 -13.20 -6.10 -0.03
CA LEU A 10 -14.20 -5.60 0.89
C LEU A 10 -13.87 -4.14 1.26
N PRO A 11 -14.89 -3.32 1.61
CA PRO A 11 -14.68 -1.93 1.99
C PRO A 11 -13.65 -1.74 3.10
N ASP A 12 -13.56 -2.72 4.01
CA ASP A 12 -12.58 -2.75 5.10
C ASP A 12 -11.13 -2.85 4.59
N HIS A 13 -10.91 -3.67 3.56
CA HIS A 13 -9.60 -3.82 2.93
C HIS A 13 -9.20 -2.56 2.17
N VAL A 14 -10.15 -1.93 1.47
CA VAL A 14 -9.91 -0.66 0.79
C VAL A 14 -9.55 0.42 1.80
N GLN A 15 -10.27 0.52 2.91
CA GLN A 15 -9.97 1.49 3.98
C GLN A 15 -8.57 1.29 4.57
N LEU A 16 -8.16 0.05 4.85
CA LEU A 16 -6.81 -0.24 5.35
C LEU A 16 -5.74 0.17 4.33
N CYS A 17 -5.87 -0.26 3.07
CA CYS A 17 -4.94 0.12 2.00
C CYS A 17 -4.87 1.64 1.84
N GLN A 18 -6.01 2.33 1.92
CA GLN A 18 -6.06 3.77 1.77
C GLN A 18 -5.40 4.51 2.94
N ARG A 19 -5.58 4.05 4.19
CA ARG A 19 -4.87 4.60 5.37
C ARG A 19 -3.35 4.45 5.24
N VAL A 20 -2.89 3.29 4.79
CA VAL A 20 -1.45 3.04 4.58
C VAL A 20 -0.90 3.90 3.45
N PHE A 21 -1.65 4.02 2.35
CA PHE A 21 -1.28 4.88 1.24
C PHE A 21 -1.15 6.35 1.67
N ASP A 22 -2.12 6.87 2.42
CA ASP A 22 -2.11 8.25 2.90
C ASP A 22 -0.91 8.52 3.82
N ARG A 23 -0.62 7.60 4.76
CA ARG A 23 0.57 7.67 5.60
C ARG A 23 1.88 7.58 4.83
N ALA A 24 1.97 6.68 3.84
CA ALA A 24 3.16 6.54 3.02
C ALA A 24 3.42 7.81 2.20
N ARG A 25 2.36 8.41 1.65
CA ARG A 25 2.44 9.70 0.96
C ARG A 25 2.89 10.82 1.88
N ASP A 26 2.30 10.94 3.06
CA ASP A 26 2.65 11.97 4.04
C ASP A 26 4.11 11.85 4.48
N ALA A 27 4.55 10.64 4.81
CA ALA A 27 5.94 10.34 5.19
C ALA A 27 6.95 10.69 4.09
N ARG A 28 6.58 10.48 2.82
CA ARG A 28 7.42 10.83 1.65
C ARG A 28 7.15 12.24 1.12
N LYS A 29 6.24 13.00 1.72
CA LYS A 29 5.78 14.32 1.26
C LYS A 29 5.38 14.35 -0.21
N ILE A 30 4.73 13.27 -0.67
CA ILE A 30 4.28 13.14 -2.06
C ILE A 30 3.04 13.99 -2.28
N ALA A 31 3.14 14.94 -3.21
CA ALA A 31 2.01 15.77 -3.59
C ALA A 31 0.85 14.92 -4.15
N PRO A 32 -0.42 15.28 -3.90
CA PRO A 32 -1.59 14.53 -4.39
C PRO A 32 -1.67 14.42 -5.92
N ASP A 33 -1.03 15.35 -6.63
CA ASP A 33 -1.00 15.41 -8.09
C ASP A 33 0.28 14.80 -8.69
N SER A 34 1.12 14.18 -7.85
CA SER A 34 2.38 13.61 -8.31
C SER A 34 2.18 12.24 -8.95
N ASP A 35 2.88 11.99 -10.07
CA ASP A 35 3.00 10.65 -10.66
C ASP A 35 3.57 9.59 -9.71
N ALA A 36 4.19 9.99 -8.59
CA ALA A 36 4.64 9.07 -7.55
C ALA A 36 3.49 8.40 -6.78
N ASN A 37 2.25 8.89 -6.91
CA ASN A 37 1.09 8.28 -6.25
C ASN A 37 0.72 6.90 -6.83
N ASP A 38 0.74 6.77 -8.16
CA ASP A 38 0.46 5.51 -8.85
C ASP A 38 1.32 4.33 -8.38
N PRO A 39 2.68 4.43 -8.37
CA PRO A 39 3.51 3.33 -7.91
C PRO A 39 3.35 3.04 -6.41
N VAL A 40 3.06 4.05 -5.58
CA VAL A 40 2.80 3.83 -4.13
C VAL A 40 1.50 3.05 -3.93
N ALA A 41 0.42 3.44 -4.61
CA ALA A 41 -0.86 2.74 -4.52
C ALA A 41 -0.75 1.30 -5.03
N ALA A 42 -0.06 1.09 -6.15
CA ALA A 42 0.20 -0.23 -6.70
C ALA A 42 1.01 -1.11 -5.73
N LEU A 43 2.00 -0.53 -5.05
CA LEU A 43 2.83 -1.23 -4.07
C LEU A 43 2.03 -1.66 -2.84
N VAL A 44 1.21 -0.77 -2.28
CA VAL A 44 0.30 -1.08 -1.15
C VAL A 44 -0.60 -2.27 -1.51
N LEU A 45 -1.26 -2.23 -2.66
CA LEU A 45 -2.14 -3.30 -3.12
C LEU A 45 -1.38 -4.61 -3.35
N THR A 46 -0.18 -4.53 -3.90
CA THR A 46 0.67 -5.70 -4.14
C THR A 46 1.03 -6.38 -2.82
N LEU A 47 1.55 -5.63 -1.85
CA LEU A 47 1.92 -6.17 -0.54
C LEU A 47 0.70 -6.72 0.20
N TYR A 48 -0.44 -6.04 0.13
CA TYR A 48 -1.68 -6.53 0.72
C TYR A 48 -2.12 -7.88 0.11
N ARG A 49 -2.06 -8.00 -1.22
CA ARG A 49 -2.36 -9.25 -1.95
C ARG A 49 -1.37 -10.37 -1.66
N HIS A 50 -0.12 -10.03 -1.31
CA HIS A 50 0.88 -10.99 -0.86
C HIS A 50 0.60 -11.57 0.53
N GLY A 51 -0.38 -11.01 1.26
CA GLY A 51 -0.82 -11.51 2.56
C GLY A 51 -0.50 -10.60 3.74
N VAL A 52 0.04 -9.40 3.48
CA VAL A 52 0.34 -8.41 4.52
C VAL A 52 -0.94 -7.70 4.91
N ARG A 53 -1.50 -8.06 6.07
CA ARG A 53 -2.77 -7.51 6.57
C ARG A 53 -2.63 -6.53 7.72
N ASP A 54 -1.47 -6.52 8.35
CA ASP A 54 -1.18 -5.59 9.42
C ASP A 54 -0.84 -4.21 8.84
N GLU A 55 -1.48 -3.16 9.38
CA GLU A 55 -1.36 -1.79 8.87
C GLU A 55 0.07 -1.26 9.03
N GLU A 56 0.71 -1.51 10.17
CA GLU A 56 2.06 -1.04 10.47
C GLU A 56 3.11 -1.82 9.67
N GLU A 57 2.93 -3.14 9.54
CA GLU A 57 3.80 -3.97 8.70
C GLU A 57 3.69 -3.56 7.23
N LEU A 58 2.47 -3.31 6.74
CA LEU A 58 2.23 -2.88 5.36
C LEU A 58 2.92 -1.54 5.09
N LEU A 59 2.73 -0.56 5.99
CA LEU A 59 3.37 0.74 5.88
C LEU A 59 4.89 0.64 5.89
N THR A 60 5.46 -0.12 6.82
CA THR A 60 6.91 -0.31 6.93
C THR A 60 7.48 -0.88 5.64
N ARG A 61 6.85 -1.93 5.08
CA ARG A 61 7.31 -2.52 3.82
C ARG A 61 7.15 -1.58 2.63
N VAL A 62 6.07 -0.80 2.58
CA VAL A 62 5.87 0.23 1.54
C VAL A 62 6.98 1.27 1.62
N LEU A 63 7.24 1.82 2.80
CA LEU A 63 8.27 2.84 3.00
C LEU A 63 9.67 2.33 2.67
N LEU A 64 9.99 1.10 3.07
CA LEU A 64 11.28 0.45 2.76
C LEU A 64 11.46 0.27 1.25
N ALA A 65 10.45 -0.26 0.57
CA ALA A 65 10.51 -0.49 -0.88
C ALA A 65 10.54 0.81 -1.71
N LEU A 66 10.00 1.92 -1.16
CA LEU A 66 10.17 3.26 -1.74
C LEU A 66 11.57 3.83 -1.51
N ASP A 67 12.26 3.40 -0.45
CA ASP A 67 13.63 3.83 -0.13
C ASP A 67 14.64 3.19 -1.07
N GLU A 68 14.51 1.89 -1.31
CA GLU A 68 15.39 1.14 -2.22
C GLU A 68 15.29 1.60 -3.69
N LYS A 69 14.27 2.39 -4.02
CA LYS A 69 14.05 2.94 -5.37
C LYS A 69 14.45 4.40 -5.53
N SER A 70 14.91 5.08 -4.46
CA SER A 70 15.39 6.47 -4.49
C SER A 70 16.84 6.58 -4.93
#